data_AF-A0A1Z9YUR9-F1
#
_entry.id   AF-A0A1Z9YUR9-F1
#
_cell.length_a   1.000
_cell.length_b   1.000
_cell.length_c   1.000
_cell.angle_alpha   90.00
_cell.angle_beta   90.00
_cell.angle_gamma   90.00
#
_symmetry.space_group_name_H-M   'P 1'
#
loop_
_entity.id
_entity.type
_entity.pdbx_description
1 polymer ?
#
loop_
_entity_poly.entity_id
_entity_poly.type
_entity_poly.pdbx_seq_one_letter_code
_entity_poly.pdbx_strand_id
1 'polypeptide(L)' 'MSINLDLDQNLLAEAIKLGHLSNAQEVIDLALREFVQRRQAQEVIELFNTIDIDEDYDYKMMRQRPHDFS' A
#
# COMPACT_ATOMS: atom_id res chain seq x y z
N MET A 1 2.68 -3.98 24.48
CA MET A 1 3.57 -2.85 24.82
C MET A 1 2.75 -1.57 24.72
N SER A 2 2.89 -0.65 25.67
CA SER A 2 2.16 0.62 25.68
C SER A 2 3.12 1.76 25.34
N ILE A 3 2.72 2.60 24.39
CA ILE A 3 3.43 3.83 24.02
C ILE A 3 2.51 4.97 24.42
N ASN A 4 3.00 5.89 25.25
CA ASN A 4 2.24 7.07 25.63
C ASN A 4 2.39 8.10 24.51
N LEU A 5 1.33 8.27 23.72
CA LEU A 5 1.28 9.19 22.58
C LEU A 5 0.24 10.25 22.88
N ASP A 6 0.65 11.51 22.75
CA ASP A 6 -0.29 12.63 22.76
C ASP A 6 -0.94 12.71 21.38
N LEU A 7 -2.27 12.58 21.34
CA LEU A 7 -3.06 12.51 20.11
C LEU A 7 -4.14 13.58 20.14
N ASP A 8 -4.33 14.24 19.00
CA ASP A 8 -5.44 15.15 18.81
C ASP A 8 -6.76 14.37 18.87
N GLN A 9 -7.57 14.67 19.88
CA GLN A 9 -8.83 13.98 20.16
C GLN A 9 -9.86 14.21 19.05
N ASN A 10 -9.82 15.36 18.38
CA ASN A 10 -10.74 15.65 17.28
C ASN A 10 -10.39 14.80 16.06
N LEU A 11 -9.09 14.70 15.73
CA LEU A 11 -8.61 13.88 14.63
C LEU A 11 -8.89 12.38 14.89
N LEU A 12 -8.70 11.93 16.13
CA LEU A 12 -9.01 10.56 16.53
C LEU A 12 -10.51 10.26 16.38
N ALA A 13 -11.38 11.16 16.84
CA ALA A 13 -12.83 11.00 16.72
C ALA A 13 -13.28 10.97 15.24
N GLU A 14 -12.66 11.76 14.38
CA GLU A 14 -12.91 11.76 12.95
C GLU A 14 -12.45 10.44 12.30
N ALA A 15 -11.25 9.97 12.64
CA ALA A 15 -10.72 8.69 12.15
C ALA A 15 -11.57 7.49 12.60
N ILE A 16 -12.08 7.49 13.83
CA ILE A 16 -13.03 6.47 14.33
C ILE A 16 -14.30 6.47 13.47
N LYS A 17 -14.87 7.65 13.19
CA LYS A 17 -16.09 7.78 12.38
C LYS A 17 -15.87 7.34 10.93
N LEU A 18 -14.79 7.78 10.30
CA LEU A 18 -14.47 7.46 8.91
C LEU A 18 -14.07 5.99 8.72
N GLY A 19 -13.30 5.45 9.66
CA GLY A 19 -12.86 4.06 9.63
C GLY A 19 -13.91 3.06 10.11
N HIS A 20 -15.05 3.54 10.63
CA HIS A 20 -16.06 2.71 11.31
C HIS A 20 -15.46 1.82 12.42
N LEU A 21 -14.47 2.36 13.14
CA LEU A 21 -13.72 1.64 14.17
C LEU A 21 -14.32 1.85 15.55
N SER A 22 -14.05 0.94 16.48
CA SER A 22 -14.69 0.96 17.80
C SER A 22 -13.83 1.63 18.87
N ASN A 23 -12.51 1.68 18.69
CA ASN A 23 -11.58 2.20 19.68
C ASN A 23 -10.34 2.83 19.06
N ALA A 24 -9.62 3.60 19.90
CA ALA A 24 -8.40 4.29 19.50
C ALA A 24 -7.27 3.34 19.07
N GLN A 25 -7.19 2.14 19.66
CA GLN A 25 -6.15 1.18 19.34
C GLN A 25 -6.29 0.65 17.92
N GLU A 26 -7.52 0.34 17.49
CA GLU A 26 -7.82 -0.06 16.12
C GLU A 26 -7.44 1.02 15.11
N VAL A 27 -7.74 2.28 15.42
CA VAL A 27 -7.38 3.42 14.56
C VAL A 27 -5.87 3.52 14.41
N ILE A 28 -5.13 3.41 15.51
CA ILE A 28 -3.67 3.51 15.52
C ILE A 28 -3.06 2.34 14.74
N ASP A 29 -3.52 1.11 14.96
CA ASP A 29 -3.02 -0.08 14.25
C ASP A 29 -3.28 0.03 12.74
N LEU A 30 -4.49 0.44 12.35
CA LEU A 30 -4.85 0.63 10.94
C LEU A 30 -4.00 1.73 10.30
N ALA A 31 -3.88 2.89 10.95
CA ALA A 31 -3.10 4.02 10.45
C ALA A 31 -1.61 3.66 10.27
N LEU A 32 -1.03 2.89 11.19
CA LEU A 32 0.35 2.42 11.08
C LEU A 32 0.52 1.43 9.91
N ARG A 33 -0.41 0.48 9.75
CA ARG A 33 -0.39 -0.45 8.62
C ARG A 33 -0.48 0.29 7.28
N GLU A 34 -1.42 1.22 7.14
CA GLU A 34 -1.55 2.04 5.94
C GLU A 34 -0.32 2.90 5.69
N PHE A 35 0.26 3.50 6.73
CA PHE A 35 1.47 4.31 6.60
C PHE A 35 2.65 3.50 6.08
N VAL A 36 2.87 2.31 6.64
CA VAL A 36 3.93 1.40 6.18
C VAL A 36 3.66 0.92 4.76
N GLN A 37 2.43 0.47 4.47
CA GLN A 37 2.05 0.01 3.13
C GLN A 37 2.21 1.10 2.07
N ARG A 38 1.78 2.33 2.36
CA ARG A 38 1.94 3.47 1.45
C ARG A 38 3.41 3.74 1.14
N ARG A 39 4.30 3.66 2.13
CA ARG A 39 5.75 3.88 1.91
C ARG A 39 6.40 2.74 1.14
N GLN A 40 6.06 1.49 1.44
CA GLN A 40 6.55 0.34 0.67
C GLN A 40 6.07 0.40 -0.79
N ALA A 41 4.82 0.81 -1.02
CA ALA A 41 4.30 1.01 -2.36
C ALA A 41 5.04 2.16 -3.09
N GLN A 42 5.39 3.24 -2.37
CA GLN A 42 6.20 4.32 -2.94
C GLN A 42 7.61 3.84 -3.33
N GLU A 43 8.26 3.01 -2.52
CA GLU A 43 9.56 2.40 -2.90
C GLU A 43 9.42 1.56 -4.19
N VAL A 44 8.33 0.80 -4.34
CA VAL A 44 8.04 0.05 -5.58
C VAL A 44 7.77 0.99 -6.77
N ILE A 45 7.07 2.10 -6.57
CA ILE A 45 6.83 3.13 -7.60
C ILE A 45 8.13 3.82 -8.00
N GLU A 46 9.02 4.10 -7.05
CA GLU A 46 10.36 4.63 -7.34
C GLU A 46 11.18 3.64 -8.18
N LEU A 47 11.06 2.33 -7.89
CA LEU A 47 11.66 1.28 -8.70
C LEU A 47 11.19 1.35 -10.17
N PHE A 48 9.90 1.57 -10.45
CA PHE A 48 9.40 1.73 -11.82
C PHE A 48 10.06 2.87 -12.60
N ASN A 49 10.60 3.89 -11.93
CA ASN A 49 11.30 5.01 -12.56
C ASN A 49 12.81 4.74 -12.76
N THR A 50 13.30 3.58 -12.30
CA THR A 50 14.68 3.09 -12.47
C THR A 50 14.79 1.82 -13.31
N ILE A 51 13.67 1.23 -13.73
CA ILE A 51 13.69 0.13 -14.69
C ILE A 51 13.93 0.74 -16.07
N ASP A 52 15.16 0.66 -16.57
CA ASP A 52 15.42 0.83 -17.99
C ASP A 52 14.72 -0.32 -18.72
N ILE A 53 13.62 0.00 -19.39
CA ILE A 53 12.96 -0.93 -20.29
C ILE A 53 13.88 -1.03 -21.51
N ASP A 54 14.56 -2.16 -21.66
CA ASP A 54 15.41 -2.45 -22.81
C ASP A 54 14.60 -2.19 -24.10
N GLU A 55 15.11 -1.36 -25.02
CA GLU A 55 14.36 -0.91 -26.21
C GLU A 55 13.93 -2.10 -27.10
N ASP A 56 14.67 -3.20 -27.01
CA ASP A 56 14.41 -4.45 -27.72
C ASP A 56 13.42 -5.39 -27.00
N TYR A 57 12.82 -4.97 -25.88
CA TYR A 57 11.88 -5.77 -25.10
C TYR A 57 10.49 -5.85 -25.75
N ASP A 58 10.27 -6.83 -26.64
CA ASP A 58 8.95 -7.11 -27.22
C ASP A 58 8.05 -7.94 -26.28
N TYR A 59 7.35 -7.23 -25.38
CA TYR A 59 6.33 -7.80 -24.50
C TYR A 59 5.16 -8.51 -25.24
N LYS A 60 5.00 -8.34 -26.57
CA LYS A 60 3.98 -9.05 -27.36
C LYS A 60 4.32 -10.52 -27.60
N MET A 61 5.57 -10.93 -27.42
CA MET A 61 5.96 -12.34 -27.57
C MET A 61 5.24 -13.26 -26.56
N MET A 62 4.91 -12.75 -25.37
CA MET A 62 4.15 -13.51 -24.36
C MET A 62 2.70 -13.79 -24.75
N ARG A 63 2.13 -13.04 -25.70
CA ARG A 63 0.76 -13.26 -26.22
C ARG A 63 0.67 -14.39 -27.24
N GLN A 64 1.81 -14.88 -27.73
CA GLN A 64 1.86 -15.93 -28.76
C GLN A 64 1.94 -17.34 -28.18
N ARG A 65 1.87 -17.52 -26.85
CA ARG A 65 1.73 -18.88 -26.30
C ARG A 65 0.40 -19.44 -26.81
N PRO A 66 0.41 -20.46 -27.69
CA PRO A 66 -0.81 -21.14 -28.06
C PRO A 66 -1.41 -21.64 -26.77
N HIS A 67 -2.70 -21.39 -26.60
CA HIS A 67 -3.44 -22.01 -25.53
C HIS A 67 -3.50 -23.52 -25.85
N ASP A 68 -2.48 -24.28 -25.45
CA ASP A 68 -2.50 -25.74 -25.47
C ASP A 68 -3.48 -26.22 -24.40
N PHE A 69 -4.77 -26.11 -24.71
CA PHE A 69 -5.79 -26.95 -24.13
C PHE A 69 -5.75 -28.26 -24.92
N SER A 70 -4.93 -29.21 -24.46
CA SER A 70 -5.09 -30.65 -24.76
C SER A 70 -5.86 -31.31 -23.62
#